data_AF-A0A2V9HV30-F1
#
_entry.id   AF-A0A2V9HV30-F1
#
_cell.length_a   1.000
_cell.length_b   1.000
_cell.length_c   1.000
_cell.angle_alpha   90.00
_cell.angle_beta   90.00
_cell.angle_gamma   90.00
#
_symmetry.space_group_name_H-M   'P 1'
#
loop_
_entity.id
_entity.type
_entity.pdbx_description
1 polymer ?
#
loop_
_entity_poly.entity_id
_entity_poly.type
_entity_poly.pdbx_seq_one_letter_code
_entity_poly.pdbx_strand_id
1 'polypeptide(L)'
;MVRRTETKRMDVKTIAVIGAGTMGRGIAYAAAFGGYNTVLEDVSRPVVDEGLAWIRRSFEEGVTRGKVDASVRDRALSLISTAGDVGDAIRDAELIIEAVPEELEMKLELFT
;
A
#
# COMPACT_ATOMS: atom_id res chain seq x y z
N MET A 1 -1.61 -29.91 26.21
CA MET A 1 -0.86 -30.21 24.97
C MET A 1 -1.47 -29.40 23.84
N VAL A 2 -0.95 -28.19 23.59
CA VAL A 2 -1.47 -27.30 22.52
C VAL A 2 -0.90 -27.80 21.20
N ARG A 3 -1.75 -28.25 20.29
CA ARG A 3 -1.34 -28.55 18.91
C ARG A 3 -0.91 -27.23 18.27
N ARG A 4 0.39 -27.04 18.05
CA ARG A 4 0.86 -26.04 17.07
C ARG A 4 0.38 -26.53 15.71
N THR A 5 -0.63 -25.88 15.16
CA THR A 5 -0.96 -26.00 13.74
C THR A 5 0.25 -25.56 12.93
N GLU A 6 0.62 -26.31 11.90
CA GLU A 6 1.60 -25.87 10.91
C GLU A 6 1.06 -24.59 10.24
N THR A 7 1.65 -23.45 10.57
CA THR A 7 1.33 -22.19 9.91
C THR A 7 1.89 -22.25 8.49
N LYS A 8 1.03 -22.52 7.50
CA LYS A 8 1.37 -22.40 6.09
C LYS A 8 1.77 -20.94 5.81
N ARG A 9 3.02 -20.72 5.38
CA ARG A 9 3.52 -19.39 5.04
C ARG A 9 2.83 -18.92 3.75
N MET A 10 2.09 -17.83 3.80
CA MET A 10 1.53 -17.16 2.63
C MET A 10 2.68 -16.43 1.91
N ASP A 11 2.81 -16.62 0.60
CA ASP A 11 3.77 -15.89 -0.23
C ASP A 11 3.08 -14.62 -0.77
N VAL A 12 3.29 -13.49 -0.10
CA VAL A 12 2.70 -12.21 -0.50
C VAL A 12 3.64 -11.51 -1.46
N LYS A 13 3.18 -11.21 -2.67
CA LYS A 13 3.93 -10.48 -3.69
C LYS A 13 3.35 -9.10 -3.94
N THR A 14 2.03 -9.02 -3.95
CA THR A 14 1.27 -7.80 -4.22
C THR A 14 0.39 -7.44 -3.04
N ILE A 15 0.48 -6.18 -2.63
CA ILE A 15 -0.33 -5.57 -1.57
C ILE A 15 -1.22 -4.50 -2.21
N ALA A 16 -2.54 -4.63 -2.06
CA ALA A 16 -3.49 -3.57 -2.37
C ALA A 16 -3.75 -2.72 -1.12
N VAL A 17 -3.68 -1.40 -1.26
CA VAL A 17 -4.00 -0.45 -0.20
C VAL A 17 -5.21 0.37 -0.66
N ILE A 18 -6.34 0.19 0.04
CA ILE A 18 -7.63 0.82 -0.30
C ILE A 18 -7.81 2.04 0.59
N GLY A 19 -7.79 3.23 -0.02
CA GLY A 19 -7.68 4.52 0.65
C GLY A 19 -6.26 5.08 0.58
N ALA A 20 -6.12 6.31 0.07
CA ALA A 20 -4.84 7.00 -0.16
C ALA A 20 -4.60 8.20 0.78
N GLY A 21 -5.43 8.35 1.81
CA GLY A 21 -5.24 9.33 2.88
C GLY A 21 -3.97 9.11 3.71
N THR A 22 -3.86 9.80 4.84
CA THR A 22 -2.63 9.81 5.66
C THR A 22 -2.10 8.41 6.01
N MET A 23 -2.97 7.49 6.42
CA MET A 23 -2.56 6.12 6.75
C MET A 23 -2.22 5.32 5.48
N GLY A 24 -3.10 5.37 4.48
CA GLY A 24 -2.96 4.65 3.21
C GLY A 24 -1.64 4.90 2.50
N ARG A 25 -1.28 6.17 2.28
CA ARG A 25 0.01 6.52 1.66
C ARG A 25 1.22 6.07 2.48
N GLY A 26 1.11 6.05 3.81
CA GLY A 26 2.16 5.56 4.71
C GLY A 26 2.33 4.04 4.65
N ILE A 27 1.21 3.32 4.58
CA ILE A 27 1.19 1.86 4.38
C ILE A 27 1.78 1.52 3.01
N ALA A 28 1.35 2.21 1.95
CA ALA A 28 1.87 2.01 0.61
C ALA A 28 3.38 2.30 0.51
N TYR A 29 3.86 3.37 1.15
CA TYR A 29 5.29 3.64 1.30
C TYR A 29 6.02 2.45 1.95
N ALA A 30 5.51 1.94 3.07
CA ALA A 30 6.14 0.86 3.82
C ALA A 30 6.15 -0.46 3.03
N ALA A 31 5.05 -0.79 2.34
CA ALA A 31 4.93 -1.96 1.49
C ALA A 31 5.96 -1.92 0.34
N ALA A 32 6.00 -0.81 -0.40
CA ALA A 32 6.94 -0.63 -1.50
C ALA A 32 8.40 -0.64 -1.04
N PHE A 33 8.71 0.00 0.10
CA PHE A 33 10.04 -0.04 0.71
C PHE A 33 10.45 -1.48 1.08
N GLY A 34 9.50 -2.25 1.61
CA GLY A 34 9.63 -3.67 1.91
C GLY A 34 9.83 -4.56 0.67
N GLY A 35 9.63 -4.02 -0.53
CA GLY A 35 9.84 -4.74 -1.79
C GLY A 35 8.62 -5.45 -2.35
N TYR A 36 7.42 -5.12 -1.86
CA TYR A 36 6.17 -5.66 -2.39
C TYR A 36 5.66 -4.78 -3.54
N ASN A 37 5.10 -5.40 -4.58
CA ASN A 37 4.27 -4.66 -5.53
C ASN A 37 3.11 -4.05 -4.74
N THR A 38 2.87 -2.76 -4.95
CA THR A 38 1.90 -2.01 -4.16
C THR A 38 0.93 -1.31 -5.09
N VAL A 39 -0.35 -1.63 -4.96
CA VAL A 39 -1.42 -0.94 -5.69
C VAL A 39 -2.11 -0.01 -4.71
N LEU A 40 -2.02 1.30 -4.96
CA LEU A 40 -2.69 2.32 -4.16
C LEU A 40 -3.97 2.75 -4.87
N GLU A 41 -5.10 2.63 -4.20
CA GLU A 41 -6.41 3.00 -4.72
C GLU A 41 -7.10 3.96 -3.76
N ASP A 42 -7.89 4.87 -4.32
CA ASP A 42 -8.85 5.71 -3.59
C ASP A 42 -9.91 6.19 -4.58
N VAL A 43 -11.16 6.31 -4.10
CA VAL A 43 -12.28 6.86 -4.87
C VAL A 43 -12.01 8.26 -5.43
N SER A 44 -11.11 9.01 -4.78
CA SER A 44 -10.72 10.36 -5.16
C SER A 44 -9.35 10.38 -5.81
N ARG A 45 -9.32 10.56 -7.14
CA ARG A 45 -8.06 10.69 -7.90
C ARG A 45 -7.12 11.77 -7.34
N PRO A 46 -7.58 12.98 -6.95
CA PRO A 46 -6.71 13.95 -6.30
C PRO A 46 -6.02 13.43 -5.03
N VAL A 47 -6.70 12.62 -4.22
CA VAL A 47 -6.13 12.03 -2.99
C VAL A 47 -5.05 11.00 -3.33
N VAL A 48 -5.26 10.20 -4.38
CA VAL A 48 -4.21 9.29 -4.91
C VAL A 48 -2.97 10.09 -5.34
N ASP A 49 -3.16 11.15 -6.14
CA ASP A 49 -2.06 11.95 -6.66
C ASP A 49 -1.28 12.64 -5.52
N GLU A 50 -1.96 13.17 -4.50
CA GLU A 50 -1.36 13.70 -3.27
C GLU A 50 -0.60 12.62 -2.47
N GLY A 51 -1.18 11.43 -2.36
CA GLY A 51 -0.55 10.26 -1.73
C GLY A 51 0.75 9.89 -2.42
N LEU A 52 0.75 9.76 -3.75
CA LEU A 52 1.94 9.47 -4.54
C LEU A 52 3.01 10.57 -4.43
N ALA A 53 2.61 11.85 -4.45
CA ALA A 53 3.53 12.96 -4.28
C ALA A 53 4.21 12.92 -2.90
N TRP A 54 3.43 12.63 -1.85
CA TRP A 54 3.96 12.48 -0.50
C TRP A 54 4.95 11.30 -0.38
N ILE A 55 4.64 10.15 -1.00
CA ILE A 55 5.52 8.98 -0.99
C ILE A 55 6.86 9.30 -1.66
N ARG A 56 6.84 9.92 -2.84
CA ARG A 56 8.06 10.35 -3.57
C ARG A 56 8.92 11.25 -2.71
N ARG A 57 8.33 12.31 -2.17
CA ARG A 57 8.99 13.26 -1.28
C ARG A 57 9.58 12.57 -0.04
N SER A 58 8.84 11.64 0.56
CA SER A 58 9.30 10.93 1.76
C SER A 58 10.55 10.09 1.50
N PHE A 59 10.63 9.41 0.35
CA PHE A 59 11.86 8.73 -0.04
C PHE A 59 13.01 9.70 -0.35
N GLU A 60 12.75 10.81 -1.04
CA GLU A 60 13.76 11.83 -1.33
C GLU A 60 14.36 12.44 -0.04
N GLU A 61 13.51 12.74 0.95
CA GLU A 61 13.95 13.21 2.27
C GLU A 61 14.77 12.12 2.99
N GLY A 62 14.37 10.85 2.87
CA GLY A 62 15.12 9.71 3.39
C GLY A 62 16.53 9.60 2.79
N VAL A 63 16.64 9.76 1.47
CA VAL A 63 17.93 9.76 0.74
C VAL A 63 18.79 10.96 1.16
N THR A 64 18.21 12.16 1.19
CA THR A 64 18.91 13.40 1.59
C THR A 64 19.48 13.29 3.00
N ARG A 65 18.78 12.58 3.89
CA ARG A 65 19.21 12.34 5.28
C ARG A 65 20.15 11.14 5.44
N GLY A 66 20.53 10.46 4.36
CA GLY A 66 21.38 9.27 4.40
C GLY A 66 20.73 8.05 5.06
N LYS A 67 19.39 7.99 5.14
CA LYS A 67 18.64 6.88 5.77
C LYS A 67 18.18 5.82 4.77
N VAL A 68 18.13 6.18 3.49
CA VAL A 68 17.68 5.32 2.39
C VAL A 68 18.64 5.50 1.23
N ASP A 69 19.11 4.41 0.63
CA ASP A 69 19.91 4.50 -0.60
C ASP A 69 19.05 4.94 -1.79
N ALA A 70 19.62 5.72 -2.70
CA ALA A 70 18.92 6.17 -3.91
C ALA A 70 18.37 4.99 -4.74
N SER A 71 19.12 3.90 -4.84
CA SER A 71 18.69 2.69 -5.54
C SER A 71 17.50 2.00 -4.87
N VAL A 72 17.40 2.06 -3.53
CA VAL A 72 16.27 1.52 -2.78
C VAL A 72 15.03 2.38 -3.00
N ARG A 73 15.16 3.71 -3.00
CA ARG A 73 14.06 4.61 -3.41
C ARG A 73 13.57 4.26 -4.81
N ASP A 74 14.48 4.20 -5.79
CA ASP A 74 14.10 4.03 -7.20
C ASP A 74 13.39 2.70 -7.41
N ARG A 75 13.89 1.63 -6.77
CA ARG A 75 13.21 0.33 -6.72
C ARG A 75 11.83 0.43 -6.07
N ALA A 76 11.72 1.03 -4.88
CA ALA A 76 10.45 1.12 -4.17
C ALA A 76 9.40 1.90 -4.98
N LEU A 77 9.78 3.05 -5.55
CA LEU A 77 8.88 3.84 -6.40
C LEU A 77 8.43 3.09 -7.65
N SER A 78 9.28 2.24 -8.23
CA SER A 78 8.91 1.41 -9.38
C SER A 78 7.88 0.32 -9.08
N LEU A 79 7.73 -0.05 -7.80
CA LEU A 79 6.78 -1.07 -7.34
C LEU A 79 5.37 -0.50 -7.07
N ILE A 80 5.21 0.81 -7.11
CA ILE A 80 3.93 1.47 -6.82
C ILE A 80 3.16 1.71 -8.11
N SER A 81 1.91 1.25 -8.13
CA SER A 81 0.93 1.50 -9.18
C SER A 81 -0.39 1.98 -8.57
N THR A 82 -1.31 2.41 -9.42
CA THR A 82 -2.64 2.86 -9.02
C THR A 82 -3.72 2.13 -9.78
N ALA A 83 -4.89 1.95 -9.18
CA ALA A 83 -6.08 1.42 -9.83
C ALA A 83 -7.18 2.49 -9.96
N GLY A 84 -8.14 2.27 -10.87
CA GLY A 84 -9.29 3.15 -11.06
C GLY A 84 -10.46 2.83 -10.12
N ASP A 85 -10.50 1.61 -9.61
CA ASP A 85 -11.47 1.12 -8.64
C ASP A 85 -10.89 -0.04 -7.81
N VAL A 86 -11.61 -0.39 -6.75
CA VAL A 86 -11.22 -1.46 -5.80
C VAL A 86 -11.08 -2.81 -6.48
N GLY A 87 -11.95 -3.14 -7.45
CA GLY A 87 -11.94 -4.43 -8.15
C GLY A 87 -10.64 -4.63 -8.93
N ASP A 88 -10.21 -3.59 -9.65
CA ASP A 88 -8.91 -3.57 -10.32
C ASP A 88 -7.74 -3.62 -9.34
N ALA A 89 -7.86 -2.93 -8.20
CA ALA A 89 -6.80 -2.86 -7.18
C ALA A 89 -6.49 -4.22 -6.55
N ILE A 90 -7.53 -5.02 -6.27
CA ILE A 90 -7.40 -6.28 -5.53
C ILE A 90 -7.20 -7.50 -6.43
N ARG A 91 -7.34 -7.35 -7.76
CA ARG A 91 -7.40 -8.47 -8.71
C ARG A 91 -6.24 -9.47 -8.58
N ASP A 92 -5.03 -8.99 -8.37
CA ASP A 92 -3.81 -9.79 -8.24
C ASP A 92 -3.16 -9.68 -6.83
N ALA A 93 -3.88 -9.14 -5.84
CA ALA A 93 -3.33 -8.90 -4.51
C ALA A 93 -3.51 -10.11 -3.59
N GLU A 94 -2.43 -10.58 -2.96
CA GLU A 94 -2.52 -11.61 -1.91
C GLU A 94 -2.81 -11.01 -0.52
N LEU A 95 -2.58 -9.71 -0.35
CA LEU A 95 -2.88 -8.98 0.87
C LEU A 95 -3.56 -7.66 0.52
N ILE A 96 -4.72 -7.43 1.14
CA ILE A 96 -5.50 -6.20 1.00
C ILE A 96 -5.49 -5.51 2.35
N ILE A 97 -5.13 -4.21 2.37
CA ILE A 97 -5.14 -3.38 3.56
C ILE A 97 -6.08 -2.21 3.32
N GLU A 98 -7.18 -2.19 4.06
CA GLU A 98 -8.15 -1.09 4.05
C GLU A 98 -7.66 0.03 4.98
N ALA A 99 -7.72 1.27 4.48
CA ALA A 99 -7.31 2.50 5.15
C ALA A 99 -8.22 3.69 4.77
N VAL A 100 -9.51 3.42 4.60
CA VAL A 100 -10.57 4.41 4.39
C VAL A 100 -11.02 5.04 5.72
N PRO A 101 -11.86 6.10 5.71
CA PRO A 101 -12.33 6.74 6.93
C PRO A 101 -13.00 5.78 7.91
N GLU A 102 -12.97 6.14 9.20
CA GLU A 102 -13.55 5.36 10.29
C GLU A 102 -15.08 5.54 10.36
N GLU A 103 -15.76 5.02 9.35
CA GLU A 103 -17.22 4.98 9.26
C GLU A 103 -17.61 3.54 8.89
N LEU A 104 -18.58 2.99 9.63
CA LEU A 104 -18.86 1.56 9.60
C LEU A 104 -19.52 1.14 8.28
N GLU A 105 -20.47 1.92 7.78
CA GLU A 105 -21.18 1.62 6.54
C GLU A 105 -20.19 1.60 5.37
N MET A 106 -19.34 2.63 5.27
CA MET A 106 -18.28 2.68 4.25
C MET A 106 -17.32 1.49 4.31
N LYS A 107 -16.88 1.08 5.51
CA LYS A 107 -16.00 -0.07 5.65
C LYS A 107 -16.67 -1.37 5.22
N LEU A 108 -17.95 -1.55 5.54
CA LEU A 108 -18.70 -2.76 5.16
C LEU A 108 -18.92 -2.83 3.65
N GLU A 109 -19.25 -1.71 3.00
CA GLU A 109 -19.45 -1.63 1.54
C GLU A 109 -18.22 -2.10 0.75
N LEU A 110 -17.01 -1.91 1.27
CA LEU A 110 -15.78 -2.40 0.62
C LEU A 110 -15.66 -3.93 0.57
N PHE A 111 -16.36 -4.65 1.44
CA PHE A 111 -16.25 -6.11 1.58
C PHE A 111 -17.48 -6.87 1.07
N THR A 112 -18.43 -6.20 0.42
CA THR A 112 -19.67 -6.78 -0.12
C THR A 112 -19.73 -6.70 -1.63
#